data_AF-D9Y1H9-F1
#
_entry.id   AF-D9Y1H9-F1
#
_cell.length_a   1.000
_cell.length_b   1.000
_cell.length_c   1.000
_cell.angle_alpha   90.00
_cell.angle_beta   90.00
_cell.angle_gamma   90.00
#
_symmetry.space_group_name_H-M   'P 1'
#
loop_
_entity.id
_entity.type
_entity.pdbx_description
1 polymer ?
#
loop_
_entity_poly.entity_id
_entity_poly.type
_entity_poly.pdbx_seq_one_letter_code
_entity_poly.pdbx_strand_id
1 'polypeptide(L)'
;MSAPDGSPVGAERSIGQLFASATADMSALVHDEIALAKAQLKQDVKRGATSGGAFTAAGVLLLFSLPMLNFALAYGIRTWSHWNLAVCFLLSFAANVLIAGFLALIGIVFAKKAKKGRGAQKVAASMKETAGVLQKAKPHPRPELPEDRVPQAIEAVARSSS
;
A
#
# COMPACT_ATOMS: atom_id res chain seq x y z
N MET A 1 -59.35 2.41 42.38
CA MET A 1 -58.02 2.54 43.01
C MET A 1 -57.24 1.29 42.65
N SER A 2 -56.48 1.25 41.56
CA SER A 2 -55.13 1.83 41.34
C SER A 2 -54.02 1.00 41.98
N ALA A 3 -53.24 0.33 41.13
CA ALA A 3 -51.79 0.40 41.19
C ALA A 3 -51.25 0.25 39.74
N PRO A 4 -50.51 1.23 39.21
CA PRO A 4 -49.82 1.14 37.93
C PRO A 4 -48.46 0.47 38.11
N ASP A 5 -48.09 -0.45 37.21
CA ASP A 5 -46.75 -1.01 37.14
C ASP A 5 -45.76 0.09 36.71
N GLY A 6 -45.04 0.61 37.71
CA GLY A 6 -43.93 1.52 37.53
C GLY A 6 -42.73 0.78 36.92
N SER A 7 -42.56 0.91 35.61
CA SER A 7 -41.23 0.73 35.01
C SER A 7 -40.30 1.74 35.68
N PRO A 8 -39.17 1.33 36.30
CA PRO A 8 -38.25 2.28 36.89
C PRO A 8 -37.50 3.01 35.77
N VAL A 9 -38.14 4.04 35.21
CA VAL A 9 -37.48 5.13 34.51
C VAL A 9 -36.83 5.98 35.61
N GLY A 10 -35.56 5.70 35.92
CA GLY A 10 -34.82 6.56 36.86
C GLY A 10 -33.82 5.89 37.80
N ALA A 11 -33.18 4.78 37.41
CA ALA A 11 -31.87 4.49 38.01
C ALA A 11 -30.90 5.54 37.44
N GLU A 12 -30.55 6.56 38.22
CA GLU A 12 -29.48 7.52 37.90
C GLU A 12 -28.27 6.73 37.40
N ARG A 13 -28.00 6.79 36.09
CA ARG A 13 -26.89 6.06 35.51
C ARG A 13 -25.62 6.60 36.17
N SER A 14 -24.93 5.74 36.92
CA SER A 14 -23.73 6.17 37.65
C SER A 14 -22.76 6.84 36.67
N ILE A 15 -22.05 7.87 37.10
CA ILE A 15 -21.09 8.59 36.26
C ILE A 15 -20.08 7.61 35.61
N GLY A 16 -19.74 6.52 36.30
CA GLY A 16 -18.92 5.44 35.74
C GLY A 16 -19.60 4.66 34.60
N GLN A 17 -20.92 4.42 34.68
CA GLN A 17 -21.67 3.83 33.58
C GLN A 17 -21.86 4.79 32.40
N LEU A 18 -21.98 6.10 32.62
CA LEU A 18 -22.03 7.08 31.52
C LEU A 18 -20.69 7.17 30.79
N PHE A 19 -19.59 7.20 31.55
CA PHE A 19 -18.23 7.22 30.98
C PHE A 19 -17.90 5.92 30.23
N ALA A 20 -18.29 4.76 30.78
CA ALA A 20 -18.15 3.47 30.12
C ALA A 20 -18.93 3.39 28.79
N SER A 21 -20.13 3.98 28.74
CA SER A 21 -20.96 4.02 27.53
C SER A 21 -20.36 4.94 26.47
N ALA A 22 -19.95 6.15 26.86
CA ALA A 22 -19.30 7.10 25.97
C ALA A 22 -17.95 6.58 25.41
N THR A 23 -17.19 5.85 26.23
CA THR A 23 -15.94 5.20 25.79
C THR A 23 -16.21 4.05 24.82
N ALA A 24 -17.28 3.28 25.04
CA ALA A 24 -17.70 2.22 24.13
C ALA A 24 -18.15 2.80 22.77
N ASP A 25 -18.90 3.91 22.77
CA ASP A 25 -19.34 4.59 21.55
C ASP A 25 -18.16 5.17 20.76
N MET A 26 -17.17 5.77 21.44
CA MET A 26 -15.92 6.19 20.78
C MET A 26 -15.16 5.01 20.19
N SER A 27 -15.11 3.87 20.88
CA SER A 27 -14.45 2.66 20.38
C SER A 27 -15.13 2.12 19.12
N ALA A 28 -16.46 2.18 19.05
CA ALA A 28 -17.24 1.81 17.87
C ALA A 28 -16.95 2.75 16.68
N LEU A 29 -16.94 4.07 16.90
CA LEU A 29 -16.58 5.07 15.89
C LEU A 29 -15.18 4.85 15.31
N VAL A 30 -14.18 4.60 16.16
CA VAL A 30 -12.82 4.31 15.70
C VAL A 30 -12.77 3.02 14.88
N HIS A 31 -13.54 2.01 15.26
CA HIS A 31 -13.60 0.76 14.50
C HIS A 31 -14.19 0.96 13.10
N ASP A 32 -15.24 1.77 13.00
CA ASP A 32 -15.86 2.13 11.72
C ASP A 32 -14.93 2.97 10.83
N GLU A 33 -14.20 3.94 11.40
CA GLU A 33 -13.22 4.75 10.67
C GLU A 33 -12.08 3.87 10.12
N ILE A 34 -11.62 2.89 10.91
CA ILE A 34 -10.62 1.90 10.49
C ILE A 34 -11.19 0.97 9.41
N ALA A 35 -12.44 0.53 9.54
CA ALA A 35 -13.10 -0.30 8.54
C ALA A 35 -13.23 0.44 7.20
N LEU A 36 -13.59 1.72 7.24
CA LEU A 36 -13.67 2.60 6.08
C LEU A 36 -12.28 2.83 5.45
N ALA A 37 -11.28 3.18 6.26
CA ALA A 37 -9.90 3.36 5.80
C ALA A 37 -9.34 2.08 5.15
N LYS A 38 -9.65 0.91 5.71
CA LYS A 38 -9.30 -0.39 5.11
C LYS A 38 -10.00 -0.61 3.77
N ALA A 39 -11.28 -0.24 3.64
CA ALA A 39 -12.01 -0.35 2.38
C ALA A 39 -11.40 0.56 1.30
N GLN A 40 -11.06 1.81 1.67
CA GLN A 40 -10.41 2.77 0.78
C GLN A 40 -9.02 2.29 0.36
N LEU A 41 -8.20 1.80 1.30
CA LEU A 41 -6.90 1.18 1.01
C LEU A 41 -7.03 0.00 0.05
N LYS A 42 -7.99 -0.90 0.26
CA LYS A 42 -8.25 -2.03 -0.66
C LYS A 42 -8.65 -1.52 -2.06
N GLN A 43 -9.46 -0.48 -2.13
CA GLN A 43 -9.88 0.12 -3.40
C GLN A 43 -8.72 0.80 -4.13
N ASP A 44 -7.86 1.50 -3.41
CA ASP A 44 -6.66 2.14 -3.93
C ASP A 44 -5.62 1.12 -4.38
N VAL A 45 -5.40 0.05 -3.61
CA VAL A 45 -4.55 -1.07 -4.01
C VAL A 45 -5.11 -1.76 -5.24
N LYS A 46 -6.43 -2.00 -5.30
CA LYS A 46 -7.06 -2.61 -6.48
C LYS A 46 -6.89 -1.72 -7.71
N ARG A 47 -7.15 -0.42 -7.60
CA ARG A 47 -6.98 0.56 -8.69
C ARG A 47 -5.51 0.67 -9.11
N GLY A 48 -4.59 0.73 -8.17
CA GLY A 48 -3.15 0.76 -8.39
C GLY A 48 -2.63 -0.52 -9.04
N ALA A 49 -3.13 -1.69 -8.62
CA ALA A 49 -2.77 -2.98 -9.17
C ALA A 49 -3.32 -3.17 -10.59
N THR A 50 -4.58 -2.81 -10.84
CA THR A 50 -5.17 -2.90 -12.19
C THR A 50 -4.45 -1.98 -13.17
N SER A 51 -4.21 -0.72 -12.78
CA SER A 51 -3.48 0.22 -13.63
C SER A 51 -2.02 -0.18 -13.81
N GLY A 52 -1.30 -0.51 -12.73
CA GLY A 52 0.09 -0.94 -12.78
C GLY A 52 0.28 -2.23 -13.60
N GLY A 53 -0.61 -3.21 -13.45
CA GLY A 53 -0.62 -4.44 -14.23
C GLY A 53 -0.89 -4.18 -15.71
N ALA A 54 -1.92 -3.39 -16.03
CA ALA A 54 -2.23 -3.03 -17.42
C ALA A 54 -1.09 -2.24 -18.09
N PHE A 55 -0.47 -1.29 -17.38
CA PHE A 55 0.68 -0.54 -17.89
C PHE A 55 1.89 -1.44 -18.15
N THR A 56 2.14 -2.42 -17.26
CA THR A 56 3.23 -3.38 -17.45
C THR A 56 2.97 -4.27 -18.67
N ALA A 57 1.76 -4.82 -18.80
CA ALA A 57 1.37 -5.62 -19.96
C ALA A 57 1.43 -4.81 -21.27
N ALA A 58 0.95 -3.57 -21.26
CA ALA A 58 1.03 -2.67 -22.41
C ALA A 58 2.49 -2.40 -22.79
N GLY A 59 3.38 -2.16 -21.81
CA GLY A 59 4.81 -1.99 -22.05
C GLY A 59 5.46 -3.21 -22.70
N VAL A 60 5.15 -4.41 -22.22
CA VAL A 60 5.65 -5.68 -22.79
C VAL A 60 5.14 -5.87 -24.22
N LEU A 61 3.85 -5.64 -24.47
CA LEU A 61 3.27 -5.72 -25.81
C LEU A 61 3.91 -4.71 -26.77
N LEU A 62 4.16 -3.47 -26.32
CA LEU A 62 4.85 -2.45 -27.13
C LEU A 62 6.26 -2.90 -27.49
N LEU A 63 7.02 -3.43 -26.52
CA LEU A 63 8.36 -3.98 -26.75
C LEU A 63 8.32 -5.16 -27.73
N PHE A 64 7.35 -6.07 -27.60
CA PHE A 64 7.19 -7.20 -28.52
C PHE A 64 6.79 -6.75 -29.93
N SER A 65 6.08 -5.62 -30.06
CA SER A 65 5.68 -5.06 -31.36
C SER A 65 6.79 -4.31 -32.10
N LEU A 66 7.89 -3.93 -31.43
CA LEU A 66 8.99 -3.14 -32.01
C LEU A 66 9.58 -3.71 -33.30
N PRO A 67 9.88 -5.03 -33.43
CA PRO A 67 10.39 -5.59 -34.66
C PRO A 67 9.41 -5.38 -35.82
N MET A 68 8.12 -5.67 -35.58
CA MET A 68 7.06 -5.51 -36.60
C MET A 68 6.89 -4.05 -37.01
N LEU A 69 6.95 -3.12 -36.06
CA LEU A 69 6.91 -1.68 -36.34
C LEU A 69 8.11 -1.24 -37.19
N ASN A 70 9.30 -1.80 -36.95
CA ASN A 70 10.49 -1.50 -37.73
C ASN A 70 10.35 -1.99 -39.18
N PHE A 71 9.82 -3.20 -39.40
CA PHE A 71 9.48 -3.68 -40.75
C PHE A 71 8.48 -2.74 -41.43
N ALA A 72 7.38 -2.38 -40.76
CA ALA A 72 6.36 -1.49 -41.31
C ALA A 72 6.95 -0.13 -41.75
N LEU A 73 7.79 0.48 -40.91
CA LEU A 73 8.49 1.72 -41.24
C LEU A 73 9.47 1.54 -42.40
N ALA A 74 10.26 0.46 -42.41
CA ALA A 74 11.25 0.22 -43.45
C ALA A 74 10.59 0.07 -44.82
N TYR A 75 9.49 -0.68 -44.90
CA TYR A 75 8.70 -0.82 -46.12
C TYR A 75 8.01 0.49 -46.51
N GLY A 76 7.51 1.27 -45.54
CA GLY A 76 6.91 2.59 -45.79
C GLY A 76 7.89 3.64 -46.30
N ILE A 77 9.15 3.62 -45.83
CA ILE A 77 10.21 4.50 -46.35
C ILE A 77 10.64 4.04 -47.75
N ARG A 78 10.72 2.72 -47.96
CA ARG A 78 11.09 2.15 -49.26
C ARG A 78 10.11 2.52 -50.37
N THR A 79 8.81 2.57 -50.09
CA THR A 79 7.79 2.95 -51.10
C THR A 79 7.91 4.38 -51.59
N TRP A 80 8.43 5.30 -50.78
CA TRP A 80 8.61 6.70 -51.16
C TRP A 80 10.00 6.99 -51.76
N SER A 81 11.03 6.32 -51.25
CA SER A 81 12.42 6.71 -51.53
C SER A 81 13.14 5.81 -52.54
N HIS A 82 12.62 4.61 -52.85
CA HIS A 82 13.30 3.56 -53.65
C HIS A 82 14.73 3.19 -53.16
N TRP A 83 15.14 3.68 -51.99
CA TRP A 83 16.48 3.56 -51.43
C TRP A 83 16.78 2.16 -50.95
N ASN A 84 18.07 1.83 -50.82
CA ASN A 84 18.53 0.50 -50.39
C ASN A 84 17.84 0.06 -49.09
N LEU A 85 17.40 -1.21 -49.01
CA LEU A 85 16.60 -1.72 -47.87
C LEU A 85 17.35 -1.52 -46.55
N ALA A 86 18.66 -1.73 -46.55
CA ALA A 86 19.50 -1.55 -45.37
C ALA A 86 19.41 -0.13 -44.78
N VAL A 87 19.39 0.90 -45.64
CA VAL A 87 19.26 2.30 -45.22
C VAL A 87 17.87 2.55 -44.61
N CYS A 88 16.83 1.96 -45.20
CA CYS A 88 15.46 2.09 -44.70
C CYS A 88 15.28 1.47 -43.31
N PHE A 89 15.86 0.29 -43.05
CA PHE A 89 15.87 -0.33 -41.72
C PHE A 89 16.64 0.51 -40.70
N LEU A 90 17.80 1.03 -41.09
CA LEU A 90 18.63 1.85 -40.21
C LEU A 90 17.93 3.17 -39.84
N LEU A 91 17.25 3.79 -40.80
CA LEU A 91 16.45 5.00 -40.57
C LEU A 91 15.22 4.73 -39.71
N SER A 92 14.54 3.59 -39.92
CA SER A 92 13.40 3.15 -39.10
C SER A 92 13.82 2.89 -37.66
N PHE A 93 14.98 2.26 -37.46
CA PHE A 93 15.56 2.07 -36.13
C PHE A 93 15.90 3.42 -35.48
N ALA A 94 16.58 4.31 -36.19
CA ALA A 94 16.90 5.65 -35.70
C ALA A 94 15.63 6.43 -35.30
N ALA A 95 14.57 6.39 -36.11
CA ALA A 95 13.29 7.01 -35.80
C ALA A 95 12.66 6.44 -34.52
N ASN A 96 12.65 5.11 -34.35
CA ASN A 96 12.16 4.47 -33.13
C ASN A 96 12.98 4.86 -31.89
N VAL A 97 14.31 4.94 -32.01
CA VAL A 97 15.20 5.38 -30.91
C VAL A 97 14.93 6.84 -30.54
N LEU A 98 14.70 7.72 -31.51
CA LEU A 98 14.35 9.12 -31.24
C LEU A 98 13.01 9.23 -30.51
N ILE A 99 11.98 8.51 -30.97
CA ILE A 99 10.67 8.48 -30.32
C ILE A 99 10.79 7.92 -28.89
N ALA A 100 11.52 6.81 -28.71
CA ALA A 100 11.76 6.21 -27.39
C ALA A 100 12.51 7.17 -26.46
N GLY A 101 13.53 7.87 -26.97
CA GLY A 101 14.27 8.89 -26.23
C GLY A 101 13.38 10.06 -25.80
N PHE A 102 12.50 10.54 -26.68
CA PHE A 102 11.55 11.60 -26.38
C PHE A 102 10.51 11.17 -25.32
N LEU A 103 9.96 9.97 -25.45
CA LEU A 103 9.05 9.39 -24.46
C LEU A 103 9.73 9.19 -23.10
N ALA A 104 10.99 8.74 -23.10
CA ALA A 104 11.78 8.59 -21.89
C ALA A 104 12.05 9.95 -21.22
N LEU A 105 12.35 10.99 -22.00
CA LEU A 105 12.51 12.35 -21.48
C LEU A 105 11.22 12.86 -20.84
N ILE A 106 10.07 12.70 -21.50
CA ILE A 106 8.77 13.06 -20.92
C ILE A 106 8.54 12.28 -19.62
N GLY A 107 8.76 10.96 -19.63
CA GLY A 107 8.63 10.10 -18.46
C GLY A 107 9.51 10.57 -17.30
N ILE A 108 10.77 10.96 -17.58
CA ILE A 108 11.70 11.51 -16.58
C ILE A 108 11.22 12.87 -16.06
N VAL A 109 10.72 13.75 -16.92
CA VAL A 109 10.20 15.07 -16.51
C VAL A 109 8.96 14.91 -15.62
N PHE A 110 8.03 14.04 -16.00
CA PHE A 110 6.88 13.69 -15.17
C PHE A 110 7.29 13.04 -13.85
N ALA A 111 8.25 12.10 -13.88
CA ALA A 111 8.79 11.48 -12.68
C ALA A 111 9.50 12.51 -11.79
N LYS A 112 10.25 13.46 -12.34
CA LYS A 112 10.88 14.56 -11.58
C LYS A 112 9.81 15.47 -10.96
N LYS A 113 8.74 15.78 -11.69
CA LYS A 113 7.61 16.57 -11.17
C LYS A 113 6.88 15.83 -10.04
N ALA A 114 6.66 14.52 -10.19
CA ALA A 114 6.12 13.65 -9.16
C ALA A 114 7.06 13.53 -7.94
N LYS A 115 8.37 13.44 -8.14
CA LYS A 115 9.38 13.44 -7.05
C LYS A 115 9.44 14.77 -6.29
N LYS A 116 9.21 15.90 -6.98
CA LYS A 116 9.09 17.22 -6.35
C LYS A 116 7.85 17.28 -5.45
N GLY A 117 6.78 16.58 -5.82
CA GLY A 117 5.67 16.19 -4.94
C GLY A 117 6.05 15.06 -3.99
N ARG A 118 6.91 15.35 -3.01
CA ARG A 118 7.55 14.44 -2.04
C ARG A 118 6.65 13.47 -1.23
N GLY A 119 5.35 13.35 -1.50
CA GLY A 119 4.42 12.48 -0.76
C GLY A 119 4.70 10.99 -0.96
N ALA A 120 4.56 10.48 -2.19
CA ALA A 120 4.62 9.05 -2.46
C ALA A 120 6.01 8.42 -2.20
N GLN A 121 7.08 9.18 -2.45
CA GLN A 121 8.45 8.70 -2.26
C GLN A 121 8.88 8.65 -0.78
N LYS A 122 8.42 9.60 0.05
CA LYS A 122 8.64 9.57 1.50
C LYS A 122 7.89 8.40 2.14
N VAL A 123 6.66 8.13 1.71
CA VAL A 123 5.86 7.01 2.21
C VAL A 123 6.52 5.67 1.87
N ALA A 124 7.01 5.49 0.63
CA ALA A 124 7.73 4.28 0.25
C ALA A 124 9.07 4.13 1.00
N ALA A 125 9.80 5.22 1.24
CA ALA A 125 11.05 5.21 2.01
C ALA A 125 10.81 4.88 3.49
N SER A 126 9.84 5.53 4.14
CA SER A 126 9.47 5.24 5.53
C SER A 126 8.96 3.81 5.69
N MET A 127 8.17 3.27 4.76
CA MET A 127 7.75 1.86 4.77
C MET A 127 8.93 0.90 4.69
N LYS A 128 9.95 1.21 3.88
CA LYS A 128 11.16 0.39 3.74
C LYS A 128 12.04 0.44 4.99
N GLU A 129 12.10 1.60 5.64
CA GLU A 129 12.80 1.80 6.91
C GLU A 129 12.09 1.06 8.05
N THR A 130 10.77 1.18 8.15
CA THR A 130 9.94 0.45 9.11
C THR A 130 10.06 -1.07 8.91
N ALA A 131 10.01 -1.56 7.67
CA ALA A 131 10.25 -2.97 7.37
C ALA A 131 11.65 -3.43 7.75
N GLY A 132 12.67 -2.58 7.56
CA GLY A 132 14.04 -2.85 7.99
C GLY A 132 14.20 -2.96 9.50
N VAL A 133 13.52 -2.10 10.27
CA VAL A 133 13.52 -2.17 11.75
C VAL A 133 12.77 -3.40 12.24
N LEU A 134 11.61 -3.72 11.65
CA LEU A 134 10.84 -4.94 11.97
C LEU A 134 11.57 -6.23 11.61
N GLN A 135 12.35 -6.24 10.53
CA GLN A 135 13.17 -7.39 10.15
C GLN A 135 14.39 -7.57 11.06
N LYS A 136 14.93 -6.46 11.61
CA LYS A 136 16.06 -6.48 12.54
C LYS A 136 15.63 -6.84 13.97
N ALA A 137 14.38 -6.60 14.33
CA ALA A 137 13.76 -7.08 15.55
C ALA A 137 13.42 -8.58 15.41
N LYS A 138 14.41 -9.44 15.62
CA LYS A 138 14.22 -10.89 15.75
C LYS A 138 13.18 -11.14 16.88
N PRO A 139 12.13 -11.96 16.69
CA PRO A 139 11.22 -12.31 17.77
C PRO A 139 12.04 -12.97 18.88
N HIS A 140 12.14 -12.32 20.05
CA HIS A 140 12.79 -12.93 21.21
C HIS A 140 11.95 -14.14 21.65
N PRO A 141 12.52 -15.35 21.65
CA PRO A 141 11.93 -16.47 22.38
C PRO A 141 11.81 -16.03 23.84
N ARG A 142 10.60 -16.06 24.38
CA ARG A 142 10.37 -15.88 25.82
C ARG A 142 11.26 -16.89 26.54
N PRO A 143 12.17 -16.49 27.44
CA PRO A 143 12.88 -17.45 28.26
C PRO A 143 11.83 -18.26 29.01
N GLU A 144 11.75 -19.56 28.72
CA GLU A 144 11.00 -20.51 29.51
C GLU A 144 11.53 -20.36 30.95
N LEU A 145 10.72 -19.82 31.86
CA LEU A 145 11.11 -19.74 33.26
C LEU A 145 11.32 -21.18 33.76
N PRO A 146 12.45 -21.51 34.41
CA PRO A 146 12.62 -22.83 35.01
C PRO A 146 11.45 -23.11 35.96
N GLU A 147 10.71 -24.19 35.72
CA GLU A 147 9.52 -24.59 36.50
C GLU A 147 9.77 -24.60 38.03
N ASP A 148 11.01 -24.83 38.44
CA ASP A 148 11.41 -24.87 39.85
C ASP A 148 11.34 -23.53 40.59
N ARG A 149 11.26 -22.39 39.87
CA ARG A 149 11.18 -21.05 40.49
C ARG A 149 9.78 -20.46 40.58
N VAL A 150 8.80 -21.08 39.93
CA VAL A 150 7.41 -20.64 39.95
C VAL A 150 6.85 -20.66 41.38
N PRO A 151 6.98 -21.72 42.19
CA PRO A 151 6.36 -21.76 43.52
C PRO A 151 6.93 -20.73 44.51
N GLN A 152 8.24 -20.43 44.46
CA GLN A 152 8.89 -19.49 45.39
C GLN A 152 8.48 -18.04 45.16
N ALA A 153 8.21 -17.66 43.91
CA ALA A 153 7.79 -16.30 43.58
C ALA A 153 6.34 -16.01 44.00
N ILE A 154 5.46 -17.02 43.93
CA ILE A 154 4.05 -16.89 44.38
C ILE A 154 3.98 -16.89 45.91
N GLU A 155 4.80 -17.70 46.58
CA GLU A 155 4.84 -17.74 48.05
C GLU A 155 5.44 -16.46 48.65
N ALA A 156 6.47 -15.88 48.02
CA ALA A 156 7.04 -14.60 48.45
C ALA A 156 6.06 -13.43 48.30
N VAL A 157 5.21 -13.44 47.26
CA VAL A 157 4.13 -12.45 47.07
C VAL A 157 3.02 -12.65 48.09
N ALA A 158 2.61 -13.89 48.38
CA ALA A 158 1.56 -14.17 49.34
C ALA A 158 1.96 -13.79 50.79
N ARG A 159 3.23 -13.98 51.15
CA ARG A 159 3.77 -13.69 52.50
C ARG A 159 3.99 -12.19 52.76
N SER A 160 4.02 -11.36 51.72
CA SER A 160 4.18 -9.90 51.83
C SER A 160 2.86 -9.14 51.99
N SER A 161 1.72 -9.82 51.86
CA SER A 161 0.37 -9.24 51.92
C SER A 161 -0.45 -9.68 53.13
N SER A 162 0.19 -10.28 54.14
CA SER A 162 -0.41 -10.58 55.45
C SER A 162 0.16 -9.68 56.54
#